data_AF-A0A1V5A081-F1
#
_entry.id   AF-A0A1V5A081-F1
#
_cell.length_a   1.000
_cell.length_b   1.000
_cell.length_c   1.000
_cell.angle_alpha   90.00
_cell.angle_beta   90.00
_cell.angle_gamma   90.00
#
_symmetry.space_group_name_H-M   'P 1'
#
loop_
_entity.id
_entity.type
_entity.pdbx_description
1 polymer ?
#
loop_
_entity_poly.entity_id
_entity_poly.type
_entity_poly.pdbx_seq_one_letter_code
_entity_poly.pdbx_strand_id
1 'polypeptide(L)'
;MVPFAVQIPEAQRDPEIEKALLAEGPGILNWCLQGLTAYYASGKRLAKPGRVSVATGTYRTISDTIAYFLATECTLDPDGMISRLALREHFEKWCEEEGIRRPISARKFAVALKSHGIRNGTKYAGERFWTGIRWKNEHEQELAEQTQDFQHSILGFGRG
;
A
#
# COMPACT_ATOMS: atom_id res chain seq x y z
N MET A 1 8.42 -1.37 2.62
CA MET A 1 9.53 -0.41 2.71
C MET A 1 10.02 -0.38 4.15
N VAL A 2 11.30 -0.71 4.39
CA VAL A 2 11.93 -0.59 5.72
C VAL A 2 12.73 0.72 5.73
N PRO A 3 12.43 1.70 6.59
CA PRO A 3 13.18 2.93 6.63
C PRO A 3 14.56 2.71 7.27
N PHE A 4 15.62 3.17 6.59
CA PHE A 4 16.96 3.28 7.15
C PHE A 4 17.06 4.61 7.89
N ALA A 5 16.76 4.61 9.20
CA ALA A 5 16.75 5.83 10.02
C ALA A 5 18.14 6.27 10.50
N VAL A 6 19.18 5.47 10.24
CA VAL A 6 20.54 5.69 10.72
C VAL A 6 21.39 6.24 9.57
N GLN A 7 21.85 7.47 9.69
CA GLN A 7 22.89 8.06 8.83
C GLN A 7 24.22 8.03 9.59
N ILE A 8 25.22 7.36 9.02
CA ILE A 8 26.57 7.33 9.59
C ILE A 8 27.32 8.62 9.15
N PRO A 9 27.76 9.47 10.10
CA PRO A 9 28.54 10.68 9.82
C PRO A 9 29.82 10.34 9.04
N GLU A 10 30.26 11.24 8.17
CA GLU A 10 31.39 10.99 7.26
C GLU A 10 32.70 10.61 7.99
N ALA A 11 32.95 11.21 9.16
CA ALA A 11 34.09 10.91 10.01
C ALA A 11 34.05 9.51 10.67
N GLN A 12 32.91 8.82 10.65
CA GLN A 12 32.73 7.47 11.21
C GLN A 12 32.56 6.40 10.12
N ARG A 13 32.69 6.78 8.84
CA ARG A 13 32.63 5.83 7.73
C ARG A 13 33.98 5.18 7.59
N ASP A 14 34.02 3.87 7.78
CA ASP A 14 35.19 3.07 7.48
C ASP A 14 35.22 2.76 5.98
N PRO A 15 36.21 3.24 5.20
CA PRO A 15 36.33 2.95 3.78
C PRO A 15 36.63 1.46 3.49
N GLU A 16 37.16 0.71 4.47
CA GLU A 16 37.48 -0.73 4.33
C GLU A 16 36.34 -1.63 4.82
N ILE A 17 35.17 -1.07 5.15
CA ILE A 17 34.04 -1.82 5.71
C ILE A 17 33.57 -2.96 4.80
N GLU A 18 33.71 -2.80 3.48
CA GLU A 18 33.37 -3.83 2.50
C GLU A 18 34.25 -5.08 2.69
N LYS A 19 35.55 -4.88 2.90
CA LYS A 19 36.53 -5.96 3.11
C LYS A 19 36.32 -6.66 4.44
N ALA A 20 35.99 -5.90 5.50
CA ALA A 20 35.62 -6.45 6.80
C ALA A 20 34.33 -7.29 6.73
N LEU A 21 33.29 -6.80 6.05
CA LEU A 21 32.03 -7.53 5.84
C LEU A 21 32.21 -8.81 5.04
N LEU A 22 33.07 -8.80 4.02
CA LEU A 22 33.40 -10.00 3.24
C LEU A 22 34.14 -11.05 4.07
N ALA A 23 35.03 -10.62 4.96
CA ALA A 23 35.72 -11.52 5.89
C ALA A 23 34.76 -12.15 6.93
N GLU A 24 33.66 -11.47 7.28
CA GLU A 24 32.61 -12.00 8.15
C GLU A 24 31.57 -12.89 7.44
N GLY A 25 31.75 -13.15 6.14
CA GLY A 25 30.87 -14.03 5.36
C GLY A 25 30.54 -15.38 6.02
N PRO A 26 31.52 -16.12 6.61
CA PRO A 26 31.24 -17.35 7.36
C PRO A 26 30.37 -17.14 8.60
N GLY A 27 30.49 -16.00 9.28
CA GLY A 27 29.66 -15.64 10.44
C GLY A 27 28.22 -15.33 10.04
N ILE A 28 28.03 -14.57 8.95
CA ILE A 28 26.71 -14.30 8.36
C ILE A 28 26.04 -15.60 7.90
N LEU A 29 26.79 -16.49 7.26
CA LEU A 29 26.28 -17.78 6.81
C LEU A 29 25.84 -18.66 7.99
N ASN A 30 26.62 -18.72 9.08
CA ASN A 30 26.24 -19.43 10.29
C ASN A 30 24.96 -18.86 10.90
N TRP A 31 24.80 -17.53 10.91
CA TRP A 31 23.59 -16.88 11.38
C TRP A 31 22.37 -17.21 10.49
N CYS A 32 22.55 -17.27 9.17
CA CYS A 32 21.52 -17.73 8.24
C CYS A 32 21.13 -19.20 8.48
N LEU A 33 22.10 -20.09 8.71
CA LEU A 33 21.86 -21.51 9.02
C LEU A 33 21.10 -21.69 10.35
N GLN A 34 21.42 -20.88 11.36
CA GLN A 34 20.66 -20.84 12.62
C GLN A 34 19.22 -20.37 12.39
N GLY A 35 19.03 -19.30 11.61
CA GLY A 35 17.70 -18.81 11.22
C GLY A 35 16.88 -19.85 10.43
N LEU A 36 17.53 -20.57 9.52
CA LEU A 36 16.93 -21.67 8.76
C LEU A 36 16.49 -22.81 9.69
N THR A 37 17.34 -23.18 10.65
CA THR A 37 17.03 -24.21 11.65
C THR A 37 15.81 -23.81 12.50
N ALA A 38 15.77 -22.57 12.97
CA ALA A 38 14.62 -22.02 13.70
C ALA A 38 13.34 -21.99 12.83
N TYR A 39 13.47 -21.67 11.54
CA TYR A 39 12.37 -21.68 10.59
C TYR A 39 11.78 -23.08 10.40
N TYR A 40 12.61 -24.12 10.24
CA TYR A 40 12.13 -25.49 10.19
C TYR A 40 11.49 -25.94 11.51
N ALA A 41 12.10 -25.60 12.65
CA ALA A 41 11.55 -25.91 13.98
C ALA A 41 10.19 -25.24 14.24
N SER A 42 9.95 -24.06 13.66
CA SER A 42 8.66 -23.34 13.73
C SER A 42 7.56 -23.89 12.79
N GLY A 43 7.83 -25.00 12.09
CA GLY A 43 6.90 -25.56 11.11
C GLY A 43 6.81 -24.72 9.82
N LYS A 44 7.92 -24.12 9.40
CA LYS A 44 8.01 -23.23 8.22
C LYS A 44 7.16 -21.97 8.34
N ARG A 45 6.91 -21.50 9.57
CA ARG A 45 6.17 -20.26 9.83
C ARG A 45 7.12 -19.15 10.22
N LEU A 46 7.21 -18.11 9.40
CA LEU A 46 7.92 -16.89 9.77
C LEU A 46 7.14 -16.20 10.88
N ALA A 47 7.65 -16.26 12.12
CA ALA A 47 7.10 -15.52 13.24
C ALA A 47 7.30 -14.02 12.98
N LYS A 48 6.20 -13.30 12.82
CA LYS A 48 6.24 -11.85 12.56
C LYS A 48 6.64 -11.11 13.84
N PRO A 49 7.71 -10.28 13.85
CA PRO A 49 8.12 -9.59 15.06
C PRO A 49 7.05 -8.59 15.52
N GLY A 50 6.76 -8.54 16.82
CA GLY A 50 5.70 -7.70 17.40
C GLY A 50 5.82 -6.20 17.07
N ARG A 51 7.04 -5.69 16.88
CA ARG A 51 7.31 -4.29 16.48
C ARG A 51 6.84 -3.97 15.05
N VAL A 52 6.66 -4.99 14.21
CA VAL A 52 6.14 -4.86 12.83
C VAL A 52 4.60 -4.83 12.83
N SER A 53 3.94 -5.31 13.89
CA SER A 53 2.47 -5.41 13.91
C SER A 53 1.75 -4.06 13.98
N VAL A 54 2.30 -3.07 14.69
CA VAL A 54 1.67 -1.73 14.83
C VAL A 54 1.75 -0.91 13.53
N ALA A 55 2.88 -1.02 12.81
CA ALA A 55 3.05 -0.37 11.51
C ALA A 55 2.32 -1.10 10.36
N THR A 56 2.13 -2.42 10.46
CA THR A 56 1.43 -3.17 9.38
C THR A 56 -0.08 -3.11 9.50
N GLY A 57 -0.65 -3.06 10.71
CA GLY A 57 -2.11 -3.03 10.90
C GLY A 57 -2.74 -1.76 10.34
N THR A 58 -2.17 -0.61 10.68
CA THR A 58 -2.63 0.70 10.18
C THR A 58 -2.39 0.89 8.68
N TYR A 59 -1.31 0.32 8.13
CA TYR A 59 -1.07 0.37 6.68
C TYR A 59 -2.06 -0.51 5.91
N ARG A 60 -2.40 -1.71 6.42
CA ARG A 60 -3.35 -2.61 5.76
C ARG A 60 -4.74 -1.99 5.68
N THR A 61 -5.33 -1.61 6.82
CA THR A 61 -6.68 -1.02 6.83
C THR A 61 -6.80 0.21 5.94
N ILE A 62 -5.78 1.07 5.90
CA ILE A 62 -5.75 2.26 5.06
C ILE A 62 -5.60 1.90 3.58
N SER A 63 -4.73 0.94 3.27
CA SER A 63 -4.56 0.44 1.90
C SER A 63 -5.85 -0.21 1.40
N ASP A 64 -6.56 -0.94 2.25
CA ASP A 64 -7.78 -1.65 1.90
C ASP A 64 -8.92 -0.67 1.59
N THR A 65 -9.13 0.38 2.39
CA THR A 65 -10.15 1.41 2.13
C THR A 65 -9.91 2.16 0.81
N ILE A 66 -8.67 2.52 0.51
CA ILE A 66 -8.34 3.26 -0.71
C ILE A 66 -8.40 2.34 -1.92
N ALA A 67 -7.93 1.11 -1.78
CA ALA A 67 -8.05 0.11 -2.83
C ALA A 67 -9.52 -0.15 -3.16
N TYR A 68 -10.39 -0.21 -2.15
CA TYR A 68 -11.83 -0.36 -2.33
C TYR A 68 -12.43 0.84 -3.07
N PHE A 69 -12.20 2.07 -2.61
CA PHE A 69 -12.64 3.28 -3.34
C PHE A 69 -12.14 3.33 -4.79
N LEU A 70 -10.86 3.05 -5.02
CA LEU A 70 -10.31 3.04 -6.37
C LEU A 70 -10.91 1.93 -7.24
N ALA A 71 -11.25 0.80 -6.65
CA ALA A 71 -11.87 -0.32 -7.35
C ALA A 71 -13.36 -0.08 -7.64
N THR A 72 -14.07 0.73 -6.85
CA THR A 72 -15.48 1.05 -7.10
C THR A 72 -15.61 2.22 -8.06
N GLU A 73 -14.96 3.36 -7.78
CA GLU A 73 -15.22 4.63 -8.47
C GLU A 73 -14.29 4.92 -9.65
N CYS A 74 -13.11 4.31 -9.66
CA CYS A 74 -12.04 4.69 -10.58
C CYS A 74 -11.58 3.52 -11.45
N THR A 75 -10.87 3.85 -12.51
CA THR A 75 -10.14 2.87 -13.34
C THR A 75 -8.80 3.43 -13.75
N LEU A 76 -7.79 2.57 -13.79
CA LEU A 76 -6.45 2.93 -14.23
C LEU A 76 -6.47 3.17 -15.74
N ASP A 77 -6.11 4.38 -16.14
CA ASP A 77 -6.04 4.79 -17.53
C ASP A 77 -4.80 5.66 -17.73
N PRO A 78 -3.80 5.22 -18.52
CA PRO A 78 -2.56 5.97 -18.76
C PRO A 78 -2.78 7.40 -19.26
N ASP A 79 -3.84 7.63 -20.04
CA ASP A 79 -4.18 8.93 -20.61
C ASP A 79 -5.21 9.69 -19.75
N GLY A 80 -5.76 9.01 -18.75
CA GLY A 80 -6.70 9.55 -17.79
C GLY A 80 -6.05 10.54 -16.82
N MET A 81 -6.79 11.61 -16.53
CA MET A 81 -6.45 12.57 -15.48
C MET A 81 -7.67 12.98 -14.66
N ILE A 82 -7.46 13.17 -13.36
CA ILE A 82 -8.47 13.68 -12.42
C ILE A 82 -7.86 14.81 -11.60
N SER A 83 -8.61 15.90 -11.39
CA SER A 83 -8.16 16.98 -10.49
C SER A 83 -7.93 16.45 -9.09
N ARG A 84 -6.86 16.89 -8.44
CA ARG A 84 -6.55 16.49 -7.05
C ARG A 84 -7.64 16.92 -6.08
N LEU A 85 -8.34 18.03 -6.37
CA LEU A 85 -9.44 18.52 -5.56
C LEU A 85 -10.65 17.59 -5.73
N ALA A 86 -11.09 17.38 -6.98
CA ALA A 86 -12.22 16.51 -7.30
C ALA A 86 -12.06 15.09 -6.74
N LEU A 87 -10.87 14.48 -6.90
CA LEU A 87 -10.61 13.15 -6.37
C LEU A 87 -10.69 13.11 -4.83
N ARG A 88 -10.26 14.20 -4.16
CA ARG A 88 -10.29 14.28 -2.70
C ARG A 88 -11.72 14.47 -2.19
N GLU A 89 -12.48 15.39 -2.77
CA GLU A 89 -13.87 15.66 -2.40
C GLU A 89 -14.74 14.42 -2.60
N HIS A 90 -14.59 13.73 -3.74
CA HIS A 90 -15.33 12.51 -3.99
C HIS A 90 -14.98 11.39 -3.00
N PHE A 91 -13.69 11.25 -2.65
CA PHE A 91 -13.28 10.27 -1.63
C PHE A 91 -13.85 10.58 -0.25
N GLU A 92 -13.94 11.86 0.14
CA GLU A 92 -14.54 12.27 1.41
C GLU A 92 -16.05 11.96 1.42
N LYS A 93 -16.74 12.27 0.33
CA LYS A 93 -18.17 11.94 0.18
C LYS A 93 -18.42 10.43 0.22
N TRP A 94 -17.63 9.66 -0.52
CA TRP A 94 -17.70 8.20 -0.50
C TRP A 94 -17.42 7.62 0.89
N CYS A 95 -16.47 8.21 1.64
CA CYS A 95 -16.24 7.83 3.03
C CYS A 95 -17.47 8.08 3.91
N GLU A 96 -18.23 9.16 3.68
CA GLU A 96 -19.47 9.43 4.41
C GLU A 96 -20.56 8.41 4.07
N GLU A 97 -20.71 8.06 2.79
CA GLU A 97 -21.66 7.06 2.28
C GLU A 97 -21.37 5.66 2.85
N GLU A 98 -20.09 5.27 2.95
CA GLU A 98 -19.63 4.01 3.56
C GLU A 98 -19.60 4.04 5.10
N GLY A 99 -20.01 5.15 5.74
CA GLY A 99 -20.04 5.29 7.21
C GLY A 99 -18.66 5.45 7.87
N ILE A 100 -17.62 5.77 7.11
CA ILE A 100 -16.24 5.99 7.56
C ILE A 100 -16.12 7.38 8.19
N ARG A 101 -16.33 7.46 9.50
CA ARG A 101 -16.31 8.73 10.27
C ARG A 101 -14.99 9.51 10.27
N ARG A 102 -13.87 8.87 9.91
CA ARG A 102 -12.55 9.52 9.90
C ARG A 102 -11.82 9.19 8.59
N PRO A 103 -12.00 10.02 7.55
CA PRO A 103 -11.22 9.91 6.34
C PRO A 103 -9.74 10.00 6.66
N ILE A 104 -8.93 9.23 5.93
CA ILE A 104 -7.48 9.28 6.05
C ILE A 104 -6.93 10.66 5.66
N SER A 105 -5.77 11.01 6.22
CA SER A 105 -5.13 12.29 5.92
C SER A 105 -4.70 12.38 4.45
N ALA A 106 -4.72 13.59 3.88
CA ALA A 106 -4.35 13.85 2.50
C ALA A 106 -2.94 13.31 2.14
N ARG A 107 -2.01 13.32 3.10
CA ARG A 107 -0.66 12.75 2.92
C ARG A 107 -0.70 11.23 2.74
N LYS A 108 -1.48 10.52 3.56
CA LYS A 108 -1.61 9.06 3.46
C LYS A 108 -2.35 8.66 2.19
N PHE A 109 -3.39 9.40 1.83
CA PHE A 109 -4.10 9.24 0.55
C PHE A 109 -3.15 9.36 -0.64
N ALA A 110 -2.35 10.44 -0.70
CA ALA A 110 -1.38 10.65 -1.77
C ALA A 110 -0.29 9.56 -1.85
N VAL A 111 0.13 8.99 -0.72
CA VAL A 111 1.10 7.87 -0.71
C VAL A 111 0.46 6.61 -1.27
N ALA A 112 -0.78 6.33 -0.91
CA ALA A 112 -1.49 5.15 -1.39
C ALA A 112 -1.84 5.24 -2.89
N LEU A 113 -2.28 6.40 -3.38
CA LEU A 113 -2.50 6.59 -4.82
C LEU A 113 -1.23 6.24 -5.62
N LYS A 114 -0.05 6.67 -5.14
CA LYS A 114 1.23 6.33 -5.76
C LYS A 114 1.55 4.84 -5.72
N SER A 115 1.18 4.12 -4.65
CA SER A 115 1.37 2.66 -4.60
C SER A 115 0.46 1.91 -5.58
N HIS A 116 -0.67 2.51 -5.97
CA HIS A 116 -1.56 1.97 -7.02
C HIS A 116 -1.17 2.41 -8.44
N GLY A 117 0.02 3.01 -8.63
CA GLY A 117 0.52 3.40 -9.95
C GLY A 117 0.08 4.79 -10.42
N ILE A 118 -0.70 5.52 -9.61
CA ILE A 118 -1.21 6.85 -9.93
C ILE A 118 -0.13 7.90 -9.67
N ARG A 119 0.14 8.75 -10.65
CA ARG A 119 1.27 9.69 -10.62
C ARG A 119 0.81 11.13 -10.48
N ASN A 120 1.67 11.97 -9.90
CA ASN A 120 1.43 13.41 -9.91
C ASN A 120 1.45 13.91 -11.36
N GLY A 121 0.37 14.55 -11.78
CA GLY A 121 0.26 15.23 -13.06
C GLY A 121 0.80 16.67 -13.03
N THR A 122 0.87 17.26 -14.21
CA THR A 122 1.26 18.65 -14.41
C THR A 122 0.19 19.60 -13.86
N LYS A 123 0.61 20.81 -13.48
CA LYS A 123 -0.32 21.88 -13.11
C LYS A 123 -1.01 22.40 -14.37
N TYR A 124 -2.34 22.38 -14.42
CA TYR A 124 -3.14 22.94 -15.50
C TYR A 124 -4.17 23.91 -14.93
N ALA A 125 -4.29 25.11 -15.52
CA ALA A 125 -5.24 26.14 -15.10
C ALA A 125 -5.23 26.48 -13.59
N GLY A 126 -4.08 26.42 -12.92
CA GLY A 126 -3.97 26.70 -11.48
C GLY A 126 -4.12 25.46 -10.59
N GLU A 127 -4.69 24.38 -11.11
CA GLU A 127 -4.96 23.14 -10.38
C GLU A 127 -3.91 22.07 -10.66
N ARG A 128 -3.78 21.12 -9.74
CA ARG A 128 -2.88 19.97 -9.86
C ARG A 128 -3.72 18.73 -10.12
N PHE A 129 -3.25 17.87 -11.01
CA PHE A 129 -3.95 16.65 -11.42
C PHE A 129 -3.21 15.40 -10.94
N TRP A 130 -3.96 14.31 -10.83
CA TRP A 130 -3.42 12.95 -10.84
C TRP A 130 -3.51 12.42 -12.27
N THR A 131 -2.50 11.69 -12.72
CA THR A 131 -2.43 11.05 -14.05
C THR A 131 -2.34 9.54 -13.89
N GLY A 132 -2.83 8.79 -14.86
CA GLY A 132 -2.89 7.33 -14.78
C GLY A 132 -4.20 6.81 -14.19
N ILE A 133 -5.24 7.66 -14.13
CA ILE A 133 -6.54 7.35 -13.53
C ILE A 133 -7.65 8.18 -14.17
N ARG A 134 -8.81 7.57 -14.37
CA ARG A 134 -10.07 8.24 -14.72
C ARG A 134 -11.23 7.70 -13.89
N TRP A 135 -12.33 8.44 -13.88
CA TRP A 135 -13.59 7.96 -13.34
C TRP A 135 -14.09 6.79 -14.19
N LYS A 136 -14.73 5.82 -13.53
CA LYS A 136 -15.49 4.80 -14.25
C LYS A 136 -16.67 5.43 -14.97
N ASN A 137 -17.01 4.82 -16.10
CA ASN A 137 -18.24 5.16 -16.81
C ASN A 137 -19.41 4.35 -16.19
N GLU A 138 -20.66 4.77 -16.45
CA GLU A 138 -21.87 4.11 -15.92
C GLU A 138 -21.85 2.58 -16.13
N HIS A 139 -21.45 2.12 -17.31
CA HIS A 139 -21.36 0.69 -17.62
C HIS A 139 -20.29 -0.06 -16.80
N GLU A 140 -19.18 0.60 -16.45
CA GLU A 140 -18.12 0.01 -15.62
C GLU A 140 -18.48 0.04 -14.13
N GLN A 141 -19.37 0.95 -13.72
CA GLN A 141 -19.96 0.98 -12.38
C GLN A 141 -20.97 -0.17 -12.22
N GLU A 142 -21.88 -0.36 -13.19
CA GLU A 142 -22.84 -1.47 -13.20
C GLU A 142 -22.16 -2.86 -13.12
N LEU A 143 -21.06 -3.04 -13.85
CA LEU A 143 -20.27 -4.28 -13.81
C LEU A 143 -19.60 -4.50 -12.45
N ALA A 144 -19.18 -3.42 -11.78
CA ALA A 144 -18.59 -3.50 -10.46
C ALA A 144 -19.63 -3.86 -9.39
N GLU A 145 -20.82 -3.23 -9.46
CA GLU A 145 -21.96 -3.54 -8.59
C GLU A 145 -22.42 -4.98 -8.75
N GLN A 146 -22.59 -5.46 -10.00
CA GLN A 146 -22.98 -6.86 -10.29
C GLN A 146 -21.93 -7.87 -9.84
N THR A 147 -20.64 -7.56 -9.98
CA THR A 147 -19.55 -8.42 -9.49
C THR A 147 -19.55 -8.49 -7.96
N GLN A 148 -19.84 -7.38 -7.29
CA GLN A 148 -19.87 -7.29 -5.84
C GLN A 148 -21.08 -8.02 -5.25
N ASP A 149 -22.26 -7.89 -5.87
CA ASP A 149 -23.47 -8.65 -5.52
C ASP A 149 -23.30 -10.16 -5.76
N PHE A 150 -22.65 -10.55 -6.86
CA PHE A 150 -22.37 -11.95 -7.16
C PHE A 150 -21.40 -12.57 -6.16
N GLN A 151 -20.36 -11.83 -5.74
CA GLN A 151 -19.42 -12.27 -4.70
C GLN A 151 -20.07 -12.35 -3.31
N HIS A 152 -20.95 -11.40 -2.97
CA HIS A 152 -21.71 -11.42 -1.71
C HIS A 152 -22.74 -12.57 -1.68
N SER A 153 -23.35 -12.90 -2.83
CA SER A 153 -24.27 -14.02 -2.98
C SER A 153 -23.57 -15.39 -2.84
N ILE A 154 -22.39 -15.57 -3.43
CA ILE A 154 -21.64 -16.84 -3.37
C ILE A 154 -21.06 -17.12 -1.96
N LEU A 155 -20.70 -16.09 -1.20
CA LEU A 155 -20.17 -16.26 0.17
C LEU A 155 -21.26 -16.22 1.26
N GLY A 156 -22.54 -16.13 0.86
CA GLY A 156 -23.68 -15.85 1.75
C GLY A 156 -24.53 -17.04 2.23
N PHE A 157 -24.18 -18.30 1.93
CA PHE A 157 -24.92 -19.46 2.47
C PHE A 157 -23.99 -20.59 2.92
N GLY A 158 -23.62 -20.54 4.21
CA GLY A 158 -22.83 -21.57 4.89
C GLY A 158 -23.03 -21.52 6.40
N ARG A 159 -24.26 -21.36 6.86
CA ARG A 159 -24.67 -21.70 8.23
C ARG A 159 -25.94 -22.54 8.18
N GLY A 160 -25.73 -23.83 8.36
CA GLY A 160 -26.73 -24.88 8.59
C GLY A 160 -25.97 -26.09 9.09
#